data_AF-A0A7X0PKK3-F1
#
_entry.id   AF-A0A7X0PKK3-F1
#
_cell.length_a   1.000
_cell.length_b   1.000
_cell.length_c   1.000
_cell.angle_alpha   90.00
_cell.angle_beta   90.00
_cell.angle_gamma   90.00
#
_symmetry.space_group_name_H-M   'P 1'
#
loop_
_entity.id
_entity.type
_entity.pdbx_description
1 polymer ?
#
loop_
_entity_poly.entity_id
_entity_poly.type
_entity_poly.pdbx_seq_one_letter_code
_entity_poly.pdbx_strand_id
1 'polypeptide(L)'
;MTTDPTHSPYRTVEEAYTRAGTSSSNLKVDPDRRGDADVLIAAGWSPGMLGGALMRLRGEWDSVAAPRFRQDSTAHQRRNHPGADADAGAGADAVQLLGRLRSLAQVLEAVERWATAKHLADARTLARTSVCYWLDPTCRACLGRGAALVPGTPMLGRVCKACGGSRKAREPMGQDGRRTLNMLDDCVSRRNQSMKKRLHNSMHRG
;
A
#
# COMPACT_ATOMS: atom_id res chain seq x y z
N MET A 1 -3.88 -20.23 27.76
CA MET A 1 -4.14 -18.91 27.14
C MET A 1 -2.80 -18.29 26.78
N THR A 2 -2.35 -18.47 25.54
CA THR A 2 -1.04 -18.01 25.06
C THR A 2 -1.20 -16.64 24.40
N THR A 3 -0.70 -15.59 25.04
CA THR A 3 -0.58 -14.27 24.42
C THR A 3 0.59 -14.30 23.43
N ASP A 4 0.26 -14.16 22.15
CA ASP A 4 1.20 -13.98 21.03
C ASP A 4 2.02 -12.68 21.25
N PRO A 5 3.37 -12.76 21.32
CA PRO A 5 4.23 -11.61 21.64
C PRO A 5 4.40 -10.61 20.49
N THR A 6 3.76 -10.82 19.33
CA THR A 6 3.97 -9.98 18.14
C THR A 6 2.94 -8.86 17.91
N HIS A 7 1.92 -8.74 18.76
CA HIS A 7 0.91 -7.67 18.61
C HIS A 7 1.10 -6.56 19.66
N SER A 8 1.84 -5.51 19.29
CA SER A 8 1.86 -4.26 20.07
C SER A 8 0.43 -3.70 20.12
N PRO A 9 -0.17 -3.49 21.31
CA PRO A 9 -1.52 -2.91 21.43
C PRO A 9 -1.59 -1.44 20.97
N TYR A 10 -0.44 -0.83 20.67
CA TYR A 10 -0.33 0.52 20.16
C TYR A 10 -0.41 0.53 18.63
N ARG A 11 -1.41 1.26 18.11
CA ARG A 11 -1.53 1.58 16.69
C ARG A 11 -0.27 2.27 16.19
N THR A 12 0.18 1.89 15.00
CA THR A 12 1.23 2.63 14.32
C THR A 12 0.76 4.04 13.96
N VAL A 13 1.70 4.94 13.67
CA VAL A 13 1.39 6.32 13.25
C VAL A 13 0.57 6.35 11.95
N GLU A 14 0.84 5.41 11.04
CA GLU A 14 0.10 5.25 9.79
C GLU A 14 -1.32 4.74 10.02
N GLU A 15 -1.49 3.71 10.85
CA GLU A 15 -2.81 3.19 11.25
C GLU A 15 -3.66 4.25 11.99
N ALA A 16 -3.03 5.02 12.87
CA ALA A 16 -3.68 6.11 13.58
C ALA A 16 -4.13 7.22 12.62
N TYR A 17 -3.27 7.61 11.66
CA TYR A 17 -3.60 8.62 10.66
C TYR A 17 -4.72 8.17 9.73
N THR A 18 -4.65 6.94 9.22
CA THR A 18 -5.70 6.37 8.37
C THR A 18 -7.03 6.28 9.11
N ARG A 19 -7.07 5.73 10.34
CA ARG A 19 -8.34 5.71 11.11
C ARG A 19 -8.89 7.12 11.33
N ALA A 20 -8.04 8.06 11.75
CA ALA A 20 -8.49 9.42 12.04
C ALA A 20 -9.13 10.07 10.81
N GLY A 21 -8.60 9.83 9.62
CA GLY A 21 -9.12 10.38 8.37
C GLY A 21 -10.36 9.66 7.80
N THR A 22 -10.55 8.37 8.08
CA THR A 22 -11.61 7.58 7.41
C THR A 22 -12.76 7.16 8.31
N SER A 23 -12.53 7.05 9.62
CA SER A 23 -13.47 6.36 10.53
C SER A 23 -13.55 7.02 11.91
N SER A 24 -13.04 8.24 12.05
CA SER A 24 -13.21 9.00 13.28
C SER A 24 -14.67 9.40 13.47
N SER A 25 -15.20 9.15 14.66
CA SER A 25 -16.53 9.60 15.09
C SER A 25 -16.48 10.81 16.03
N ASN A 26 -15.27 11.25 16.44
CA ASN A 26 -15.09 12.35 17.37
C ASN A 26 -13.79 13.12 17.06
N LEU A 27 -13.94 14.40 16.70
CA LEU A 27 -12.85 15.33 16.39
C LEU A 27 -12.67 16.42 17.45
N LYS A 28 -13.20 16.24 18.66
CA LYS A 28 -12.92 17.15 19.78
C LYS A 28 -11.45 17.04 20.18
N VAL A 29 -10.82 18.19 20.38
CA VAL A 29 -9.49 18.31 20.99
C VAL A 29 -9.68 18.31 22.50
N ASP A 30 -8.99 17.42 23.18
CA ASP A 30 -8.99 17.29 24.64
C ASP A 30 -7.55 17.57 25.12
N PRO A 31 -7.32 18.58 25.98
CA PRO A 31 -5.98 18.91 26.45
C PRO A 31 -5.35 17.77 27.27
N ASP A 32 -6.15 16.94 27.92
CA ASP A 32 -5.70 15.88 28.82
C ASP A 32 -5.57 14.53 28.13
N ARG A 33 -6.11 14.39 26.89
CA ARG A 33 -6.15 13.11 26.17
C ARG A 33 -5.93 13.28 24.68
N ARG A 34 -5.01 12.46 24.16
CA ARG A 34 -4.76 12.36 22.72
C ARG A 34 -5.90 11.64 21.98
N GLY A 35 -6.48 12.29 20.98
CA GLY A 35 -7.53 11.77 20.10
C GLY A 35 -7.18 11.78 18.61
N ASP A 36 -8.15 11.42 17.77
CA ASP A 36 -8.00 11.43 16.31
C ASP A 36 -7.75 12.86 15.77
N ALA A 37 -8.27 13.89 16.45
CA ALA A 37 -8.03 15.29 16.12
C ALA A 37 -6.53 15.66 16.19
N ASP A 38 -5.82 15.22 17.24
CA ASP A 38 -4.38 15.49 17.39
C ASP A 38 -3.54 14.81 16.30
N VAL A 39 -3.99 13.63 15.84
CA VAL A 39 -3.36 12.92 14.72
C VAL A 39 -3.50 13.71 13.43
N LEU A 40 -4.70 14.26 13.16
CA LEU A 40 -4.94 15.07 11.97
C LEU A 40 -4.20 16.42 12.04
N ILE A 41 -4.14 17.05 13.22
CA ILE A 41 -3.36 18.28 13.45
C ILE A 41 -1.87 18.00 13.19
N ALA A 42 -1.30 16.95 13.78
CA ALA A 42 0.09 16.57 13.55
C ALA A 42 0.38 16.26 12.07
N ALA A 43 -0.59 15.66 11.38
CA ALA A 43 -0.51 15.40 9.94
C ALA A 43 -0.57 16.68 9.09
N GLY A 44 -1.37 17.66 9.49
CA GLY A 44 -1.45 18.99 8.85
C GLY A 44 -0.17 19.81 9.00
N TRP A 45 0.52 19.65 10.13
CA TRP A 45 1.80 20.34 10.41
C TRP A 45 3.04 19.61 9.88
N SER A 46 2.86 18.43 9.25
CA SER A 46 3.97 17.65 8.71
C SER A 46 4.30 18.07 7.27
N PRO A 47 5.58 18.36 6.97
CA PRO A 47 5.99 18.83 5.65
C PRO A 47 5.86 17.72 4.59
N GLY A 48 5.69 18.13 3.33
CA GLY A 48 5.59 17.24 2.17
C GLY A 48 4.16 16.72 1.93
N MET A 49 3.50 17.30 0.92
CA MET A 49 2.15 16.88 0.51
C MET A 49 2.12 15.44 -0.02
N LEU A 50 3.16 15.03 -0.74
CA LEU A 50 3.22 13.70 -1.38
C LEU A 50 3.19 12.56 -0.35
N GLY A 51 3.96 12.66 0.74
CA GLY A 51 3.96 11.62 1.78
C GLY A 51 2.58 11.39 2.41
N GLY A 52 1.77 12.45 2.56
CA GLY A 52 0.42 12.34 3.10
C GLY A 52 -0.57 11.74 2.13
N ALA A 53 -0.46 12.14 0.87
CA ALA A 53 -1.24 11.55 -0.21
C ALA A 53 -0.91 10.06 -0.38
N LEU A 54 0.36 9.66 -0.25
CA LEU A 54 0.80 8.26 -0.29
C LEU A 54 0.26 7.43 0.87
N MET A 55 0.27 7.93 2.11
CA MET A 55 -0.33 7.24 3.26
C MET A 55 -1.84 7.05 3.08
N ARG A 56 -2.56 8.07 2.59
CA ARG A 56 -3.99 7.95 2.29
C ARG A 56 -4.24 6.93 1.18
N LEU A 57 -3.45 6.99 0.10
CA LEU A 57 -3.56 6.07 -1.03
C LEU A 57 -3.33 4.62 -0.58
N ARG A 58 -2.37 4.37 0.32
CA ARG A 58 -2.15 3.05 0.92
C ARG A 58 -3.38 2.58 1.68
N GLY A 59 -3.92 3.41 2.58
CA GLY A 59 -5.12 3.06 3.34
C GLY A 59 -6.36 2.81 2.46
N GLU A 60 -6.54 3.60 1.40
CA GLU A 60 -7.58 3.37 0.38
C GLU A 60 -7.39 2.03 -0.33
N TRP A 61 -6.15 1.72 -0.73
CA TRP A 61 -5.82 0.45 -1.38
C TRP A 61 -6.09 -0.74 -0.47
N ASP A 62 -5.60 -0.71 0.77
CA ASP A 62 -5.76 -1.82 1.72
C ASP A 62 -7.24 -2.06 2.06
N SER A 63 -8.04 -0.99 2.15
CA SER A 63 -9.49 -1.09 2.36
C SER A 63 -10.21 -1.79 1.21
N VAL A 64 -9.73 -1.64 -0.03
CA VAL A 64 -10.32 -2.26 -1.23
C VAL A 64 -9.67 -3.62 -1.56
N ALA A 65 -8.43 -3.86 -1.14
CA ALA A 65 -7.69 -5.09 -1.36
C ALA A 65 -7.95 -6.16 -0.29
N ALA A 66 -8.24 -5.78 0.96
CA ALA A 66 -8.54 -6.71 2.06
C ALA A 66 -9.66 -7.74 1.76
N PRO A 67 -10.74 -7.41 1.02
CA PRO A 67 -11.72 -8.39 0.58
C PRO A 67 -11.16 -9.48 -0.33
N ARG A 68 -10.14 -9.20 -1.16
CA ARG A 68 -9.63 -10.13 -2.18
C ARG A 68 -8.80 -11.26 -1.57
N PHE A 69 -7.93 -10.94 -0.60
CA PHE A 69 -7.15 -11.95 0.12
C PHE A 69 -8.02 -12.90 0.95
N ARG A 70 -9.17 -12.41 1.45
CA ARG A 70 -10.13 -13.24 2.19
C ARG A 70 -10.91 -14.20 1.29
N GLN A 71 -11.22 -13.79 0.05
CA GLN A 71 -11.99 -14.60 -0.90
C GLN A 71 -11.13 -15.63 -1.66
N ASP A 72 -9.85 -15.35 -1.91
CA ASP A 72 -8.94 -16.32 -2.54
C ASP A 72 -8.66 -17.54 -1.65
N SER A 73 -8.86 -17.41 -0.34
CA SER A 73 -8.78 -18.53 0.61
C SER A 73 -9.98 -19.48 0.50
N THR A 74 -11.15 -19.00 0.04
CA THR A 74 -12.36 -19.82 -0.16
C THR A 74 -12.60 -20.23 -1.61
N ALA A 75 -11.85 -19.68 -2.57
CA ALA A 75 -11.90 -20.04 -3.99
C ALA A 75 -11.29 -21.42 -4.33
N HIS A 76 -10.95 -22.25 -3.33
CA HIS A 76 -10.51 -23.62 -3.55
C HIS A 76 -11.65 -24.57 -3.99
N GLN A 77 -12.90 -24.11 -4.04
CA GLN A 77 -14.06 -24.96 -4.35
C GLN A 77 -14.60 -24.86 -5.79
N ARG A 78 -14.06 -23.99 -6.66
CA ARG A 78 -14.57 -23.81 -8.05
C ARG A 78 -13.52 -24.11 -9.13
N ARG A 79 -12.84 -25.27 -9.06
CA ARG A 79 -11.92 -25.73 -10.12
C ARG A 79 -12.16 -27.17 -10.59
N ASN A 80 -13.42 -27.56 -10.74
CA ASN A 80 -13.80 -28.67 -11.62
C ASN A 80 -14.55 -28.11 -12.84
N HIS A 81 -13.87 -27.41 -13.75
CA HIS A 81 -14.32 -27.20 -15.15
C HIS A 81 -13.07 -26.95 -16.02
N PRO A 82 -12.72 -27.84 -16.96
CA PRO A 82 -11.66 -27.61 -17.93
C PRO A 82 -12.23 -26.90 -19.17
N GLY A 83 -11.60 -25.78 -19.55
CA GLY A 83 -11.87 -25.06 -20.80
C GLY A 83 -12.63 -23.74 -20.61
N ALA A 84 -11.88 -22.62 -20.62
CA ALA A 84 -12.31 -21.28 -21.06
C ALA A 84 -11.20 -20.25 -20.74
N ASP A 85 -10.45 -19.86 -21.75
CA ASP A 85 -9.89 -18.52 -22.02
C ASP A 85 -9.60 -17.61 -20.81
N ALA A 86 -8.34 -17.63 -20.35
CA ALA A 86 -7.88 -16.96 -19.13
C ALA A 86 -7.39 -15.51 -19.31
N ASP A 87 -7.75 -14.81 -20.39
CA ASP A 87 -7.05 -13.57 -20.79
C ASP A 87 -7.90 -12.28 -20.82
N ALA A 88 -9.12 -12.25 -20.27
CA ALA A 88 -9.96 -11.05 -20.35
C ALA A 88 -10.51 -10.48 -19.01
N GLY A 89 -10.43 -11.22 -17.89
CA GLY A 89 -11.11 -10.82 -16.65
C GLY A 89 -10.31 -9.96 -15.66
N ALA A 90 -8.98 -10.05 -15.65
CA ALA A 90 -8.16 -9.42 -14.59
C ALA A 90 -7.91 -7.92 -14.81
N GLY A 91 -8.06 -7.43 -16.05
CA GLY A 91 -7.78 -6.04 -16.43
C GLY A 91 -8.91 -5.07 -16.09
N ALA A 92 -10.17 -5.48 -16.31
CA ALA A 92 -11.35 -4.64 -16.06
C ALA A 92 -11.53 -4.32 -14.57
N ASP A 93 -11.36 -5.34 -13.71
CA ASP A 93 -11.45 -5.18 -12.25
C ASP A 93 -10.36 -4.26 -11.70
N ALA A 94 -9.13 -4.35 -12.23
CA ALA A 94 -8.01 -3.53 -11.79
C ALA A 94 -8.22 -2.04 -12.16
N VAL A 95 -8.75 -1.75 -13.34
CA VAL A 95 -9.06 -0.38 -13.78
C VAL A 95 -10.19 0.23 -12.94
N GLN A 96 -11.24 -0.55 -12.66
CA GLN A 96 -12.33 -0.09 -11.80
C GLN A 96 -11.90 0.12 -10.34
N LEU A 97 -10.98 -0.72 -9.86
CA LEU A 97 -10.41 -0.63 -8.51
C LEU A 97 -9.52 0.61 -8.35
N LEU A 98 -8.70 0.91 -9.35
CA LEU A 98 -7.89 2.14 -9.40
C LEU A 98 -8.77 3.40 -9.49
N GLY A 99 -9.91 3.34 -10.18
CA GLY A 99 -10.89 4.44 -10.25
C GLY A 99 -11.53 4.82 -8.91
N ARG A 100 -11.47 3.95 -7.90
CA ARG A 100 -12.03 4.19 -6.55
C ARG A 100 -11.03 4.84 -5.58
N LEU A 101 -9.77 4.95 -5.96
CA LEU A 101 -8.71 5.51 -5.13
C LEU A 101 -8.70 7.03 -5.26
N ARG A 102 -9.35 7.72 -4.32
CA ARG A 102 -9.50 9.18 -4.30
C ARG A 102 -8.16 9.91 -4.38
N SER A 103 -7.14 9.36 -3.73
CA SER A 103 -5.81 9.96 -3.68
C SER A 103 -4.93 9.63 -4.89
N LEU A 104 -5.36 8.72 -5.78
CA LEU A 104 -4.50 8.19 -6.85
C LEU A 104 -4.10 9.24 -7.89
N ALA A 105 -5.06 10.03 -8.39
CA ALA A 105 -4.79 11.04 -9.42
C ALA A 105 -3.76 12.08 -8.93
N GLN A 106 -3.95 12.58 -7.70
CA GLN A 106 -3.02 13.51 -7.06
C GLN A 106 -1.61 12.91 -6.89
N VAL A 107 -1.51 11.64 -6.50
CA VAL A 107 -0.22 10.96 -6.34
C VAL A 107 0.47 10.78 -7.70
N LEU A 108 -0.26 10.29 -8.71
CA LEU A 108 0.30 10.09 -10.06
C LEU A 108 0.83 11.39 -10.64
N GLU A 109 0.08 12.49 -10.52
CA GLU A 109 0.50 13.80 -11.02
C GLU A 109 1.75 14.33 -10.30
N ALA A 110 1.82 14.17 -8.96
CA ALA A 110 2.98 14.60 -8.19
C ALA A 110 4.24 13.78 -8.53
N VAL A 111 4.09 12.47 -8.75
CA VAL A 111 5.19 11.58 -9.15
C VAL A 111 5.63 11.87 -10.58
N GLU A 112 4.70 12.10 -11.51
CA GLU A 112 5.00 12.52 -12.90
C GLU A 112 5.76 13.85 -12.91
N ARG A 113 5.30 14.86 -12.15
CA ARG A 113 6.01 16.14 -12.00
C ARG A 113 7.42 15.98 -11.46
N TRP A 114 7.60 15.13 -10.44
CA TRP A 114 8.92 14.84 -9.90
C TRP A 114 9.82 14.15 -10.94
N ALA A 115 9.31 13.16 -11.67
CA ALA A 115 10.06 12.44 -12.69
C ALA A 115 10.48 13.36 -13.85
N THR A 116 9.58 14.23 -14.30
CA THR A 116 9.87 15.27 -15.30
C THR A 116 10.97 16.22 -14.82
N ALA A 117 10.90 16.69 -13.58
CA ALA A 117 11.92 17.56 -12.99
C ALA A 117 13.28 16.87 -12.79
N LYS A 118 13.33 15.53 -12.85
CA LYS A 118 14.56 14.73 -12.80
C LYS A 118 15.02 14.24 -14.16
N HIS A 119 14.37 14.68 -15.24
CA HIS A 119 14.66 14.28 -16.62
C HIS A 119 14.63 12.75 -16.82
N LEU A 120 13.72 12.05 -16.15
CA LEU A 120 13.53 10.61 -16.33
C LEU A 120 12.69 10.34 -17.58
N ALA A 121 13.04 9.28 -18.31
CA ALA A 121 12.31 8.89 -19.52
C ALA A 121 10.89 8.42 -19.18
N ASP A 122 9.94 8.71 -20.09
CA ASP A 122 8.55 8.28 -19.99
C ASP A 122 7.90 8.55 -18.62
N ALA A 123 8.09 9.76 -18.07
CA ALA A 123 7.68 10.16 -16.72
C ALA A 123 6.25 9.74 -16.32
N ARG A 124 5.29 9.80 -17.26
CA ARG A 124 3.91 9.34 -17.05
C ARG A 124 3.81 7.84 -16.83
N THR A 125 4.44 7.05 -17.70
CA THR A 125 4.46 5.58 -17.59
C THR A 125 5.23 5.16 -16.35
N LEU A 126 6.33 5.85 -16.05
CA LEU A 126 7.13 5.65 -14.85
C LEU A 126 6.32 5.90 -13.58
N ALA A 127 5.59 7.01 -13.50
CA ALA A 127 4.71 7.30 -12.38
C ALA A 127 3.64 6.23 -12.19
N ARG A 128 2.92 5.86 -13.26
CA ARG A 128 1.86 4.84 -13.21
C ARG A 128 2.39 3.48 -12.77
N THR A 129 3.45 2.99 -13.41
CA THR A 129 3.98 1.65 -13.12
C THR A 129 4.63 1.59 -11.73
N SER A 130 5.34 2.64 -11.31
CA SER A 130 5.96 2.71 -9.98
C SER A 130 4.93 2.80 -8.86
N VAL A 131 3.88 3.64 -9.01
CA VAL A 131 2.82 3.76 -8.00
C VAL A 131 2.02 2.46 -7.88
N CYS A 132 1.68 1.81 -9.01
CA CYS A 132 1.00 0.51 -8.98
C CYS A 132 1.86 -0.57 -8.31
N TYR A 133 3.16 -0.64 -8.64
CA TYR A 133 4.08 -1.58 -7.99
C TYR A 133 4.26 -1.27 -6.50
N TRP A 134 4.33 0.00 -6.12
CA TRP A 134 4.43 0.43 -4.73
C TRP A 134 3.19 -0.01 -3.95
N LEU A 135 1.99 0.11 -4.54
CA LEU A 135 0.74 -0.34 -3.92
C LEU A 135 0.65 -1.85 -3.78
N ASP A 136 1.02 -2.59 -4.83
CA ASP A 136 1.00 -4.04 -4.82
C ASP A 136 2.22 -4.61 -5.57
N PRO A 137 3.31 -4.90 -4.83
CA PRO A 137 4.48 -5.53 -5.43
C PRO A 137 4.29 -7.03 -5.61
N THR A 138 3.11 -7.62 -5.37
CA THR A 138 2.92 -9.07 -5.34
C THR A 138 3.24 -9.71 -6.69
N CYS A 139 4.01 -10.80 -6.66
CA CYS A 139 4.26 -11.60 -7.84
C CYS A 139 2.96 -12.26 -8.33
N ARG A 140 2.50 -11.87 -9.52
CA ARG A 140 1.26 -12.41 -10.12
C ARG A 140 1.34 -13.90 -10.47
N ALA A 141 2.53 -14.42 -10.75
CA ALA A 141 2.71 -15.84 -11.11
C ALA A 141 2.48 -16.77 -9.91
N CYS A 142 2.89 -16.38 -8.70
CA CYS A 142 2.69 -17.16 -7.49
C CYS A 142 1.67 -16.56 -6.52
N LEU A 143 1.05 -15.43 -6.87
CA LEU A 143 0.14 -14.66 -6.01
C LEU A 143 0.74 -14.42 -4.61
N GLY A 144 2.04 -14.14 -4.55
CA GLY A 144 2.76 -13.92 -3.30
C GLY A 144 3.16 -15.17 -2.51
N ARG A 145 2.87 -16.40 -3.00
CA ARG A 145 3.27 -17.65 -2.33
C ARG A 145 4.78 -17.92 -2.36
N GLY A 146 5.48 -17.43 -3.38
CA GLY A 146 6.92 -17.65 -3.56
C GLY A 146 7.28 -19.03 -4.15
N ALA A 147 6.31 -19.95 -4.23
CA ALA A 147 6.43 -21.25 -4.88
C ALA A 147 5.27 -21.48 -5.87
N ALA A 148 5.49 -22.37 -6.84
CA ALA A 148 4.43 -22.84 -7.73
C ALA A 148 3.44 -23.73 -6.97
N LEU A 149 2.16 -23.66 -7.31
CA LEU A 149 1.17 -24.61 -6.77
C LEU A 149 1.34 -25.93 -7.51
N VAL A 150 1.39 -27.06 -6.79
CA VAL A 150 1.37 -28.37 -7.43
C VAL A 150 -0.05 -28.61 -7.99
N PRO A 151 -0.20 -28.91 -9.30
CA PRO A 151 -1.52 -29.10 -9.90
C PRO A 151 -2.37 -30.11 -9.13
N GLY A 152 -3.62 -29.76 -8.85
CA GLY A 152 -4.58 -30.65 -8.17
C GLY A 152 -4.36 -30.84 -6.66
N THR A 153 -3.41 -30.14 -6.03
CA THR A 153 -3.16 -30.25 -4.59
C THR A 153 -3.02 -28.87 -3.93
N PRO A 154 -3.29 -28.75 -2.62
CA PRO A 154 -3.02 -27.52 -1.88
C PRO A 154 -1.52 -27.34 -1.54
N MET A 155 -0.64 -28.23 -2.02
CA MET A 155 0.78 -28.22 -1.68
C MET A 155 1.58 -27.24 -2.55
N LEU A 156 2.59 -26.62 -1.93
CA LEU A 156 3.57 -25.80 -2.61
C LEU A 156 4.67 -26.69 -3.22
N GLY A 157 4.98 -26.43 -4.48
CA GLY A 157 6.03 -27.10 -5.22
C GLY A 157 7.33 -26.31 -5.23
N ARG A 158 7.99 -26.31 -6.39
CA ARG A 158 9.28 -25.63 -6.57
C ARG A 158 9.17 -24.11 -6.42
N VAL A 159 10.31 -23.49 -6.10
CA VAL A 159 10.47 -22.03 -6.07
C VAL A 159 9.90 -21.40 -7.33
N CYS A 160 9.17 -20.30 -7.17
CA CYS A 160 8.54 -19.60 -8.29
C CYS A 160 9.63 -19.06 -9.22
N LYS A 161 9.63 -19.53 -10.48
CA LYS A 161 10.60 -19.12 -11.50
C LYS A 161 10.52 -17.62 -11.85
N ALA A 162 9.34 -17.01 -11.73
CA ALA A 162 9.13 -15.61 -12.08
C ALA A 162 9.75 -14.63 -11.06
N CYS A 163 9.68 -14.95 -9.76
CA CYS A 163 10.18 -14.08 -8.70
C CYS A 163 11.40 -14.63 -7.95
N GLY A 164 11.85 -15.84 -8.28
CA GLY A 164 12.94 -16.53 -7.58
C GLY A 164 12.65 -16.78 -6.09
N GLY A 165 11.37 -16.85 -5.70
CA GLY A 165 10.97 -16.97 -4.30
C GLY A 165 10.86 -15.66 -3.53
N SER A 166 11.18 -14.51 -4.14
CA SER A 166 11.08 -13.19 -3.47
C SER A 166 9.65 -12.78 -3.13
N ARG A 167 8.66 -13.43 -3.76
CA ARG A 167 7.22 -13.11 -3.67
C ARG A 167 6.83 -11.77 -4.30
N LYS A 168 7.81 -10.99 -4.77
CA LYS A 168 7.60 -9.70 -5.41
C LYS A 168 7.69 -9.79 -6.94
N ALA A 169 6.95 -8.96 -7.64
CA ALA A 169 7.11 -8.73 -9.06
C ALA A 169 8.48 -8.11 -9.34
N ARG A 170 8.92 -8.16 -10.60
CA ARG A 170 10.10 -7.41 -11.02
C ARG A 170 9.77 -5.92 -10.97
N GLU A 171 10.74 -5.14 -10.52
CA GLU A 171 10.56 -3.70 -10.48
C GLU A 171 10.37 -3.10 -11.87
N PRO A 172 9.47 -2.11 -11.98
CA PRO A 172 9.20 -1.47 -13.24
C PRO A 172 10.40 -0.67 -13.71
N MET A 173 10.60 -0.60 -15.03
CA MET A 173 11.44 0.42 -15.67
C MET A 173 12.89 0.54 -15.14
N GLY A 174 13.47 -0.55 -14.65
CA GLY A 174 14.89 -0.63 -14.29
C GLY A 174 15.31 0.37 -13.20
N GLN A 175 16.42 1.07 -13.43
CA GLN A 175 17.02 1.97 -12.44
C GLN A 175 16.13 3.19 -12.13
N ASP A 176 15.43 3.73 -13.12
CA ASP A 176 14.52 4.88 -12.94
C ASP A 176 13.32 4.51 -12.08
N GLY A 177 12.76 3.31 -12.29
CA GLY A 177 11.69 2.80 -11.43
C GLY A 177 12.17 2.58 -10.00
N ARG A 178 13.35 1.96 -9.81
CA ARG A 178 13.97 1.85 -8.47
C ARG A 178 14.13 3.21 -7.80
N ARG A 179 14.64 4.22 -8.51
CA ARG A 179 14.82 5.57 -7.99
C ARG A 179 13.49 6.21 -7.58
N THR A 180 12.45 5.99 -8.37
CA THR A 180 11.09 6.45 -8.07
C THR A 180 10.55 5.75 -6.82
N LEU A 181 10.68 4.44 -6.71
CA LEU A 181 10.25 3.68 -5.53
C LEU A 181 10.95 4.16 -4.24
N ASN A 182 12.27 4.35 -4.29
CA ASN A 182 13.02 4.88 -3.16
C ASN A 182 12.52 6.28 -2.76
N MET A 183 12.19 7.14 -3.74
CA MET A 183 11.60 8.46 -3.47
C MET A 183 10.22 8.36 -2.80
N LEU A 184 9.37 7.41 -3.21
CA LEU A 184 8.06 7.19 -2.58
C LEU A 184 8.23 6.77 -1.11
N ASP A 185 9.13 5.82 -0.85
CA ASP A 185 9.42 5.33 0.49
C ASP A 185 10.02 6.42 1.39
N ASP A 186 10.93 7.24 0.85
CA ASP A 186 11.48 8.40 1.55
C ASP A 186 10.41 9.43 1.92
N CYS A 187 9.45 9.70 1.03
CA CYS A 187 8.35 10.62 1.30
C CYS A 187 7.48 10.14 2.46
N VAL A 188 7.15 8.85 2.48
CA VAL A 188 6.35 8.24 3.56
C VAL A 188 7.15 8.21 4.86
N SER A 189 8.42 7.80 4.82
CA SER A 189 9.30 7.71 5.99
C SER A 189 9.49 9.07 6.67
N ARG A 190 9.82 10.12 5.89
CA ARG A 190 9.98 11.49 6.42
C ARG A 190 8.70 11.99 7.09
N ARG A 191 7.54 11.72 6.50
CA ARG A 191 6.26 12.13 7.08
C ARG A 191 5.94 11.35 8.35
N ASN A 192 6.16 10.04 8.38
CA ASN A 192 5.97 9.21 9.57
C ASN A 192 6.87 9.69 10.72
N GLN A 193 8.12 10.01 10.44
CA GLN A 193 9.05 10.56 11.42
C GLN A 193 8.61 11.94 11.94
N SER A 194 8.15 12.82 11.05
CA SER A 194 7.60 14.14 11.44
C SER A 194 6.39 13.98 12.37
N MET A 195 5.41 13.15 11.98
CA MET A 195 4.22 12.91 12.79
C MET A 195 4.59 12.29 14.13
N LYS A 196 5.47 11.28 14.16
CA LYS A 196 5.95 10.65 15.40
C LYS A 196 6.59 11.67 16.35
N LYS A 197 7.49 12.53 15.84
CA LYS A 197 8.13 13.58 16.65
C LYS A 197 7.12 14.55 17.25
N ARG A 198 6.14 15.00 16.47
CA ARG A 198 5.11 15.95 16.92
C ARG A 198 4.19 15.35 17.97
N LEU A 199 3.75 14.11 17.74
CA LEU A 199 2.90 13.37 18.66
C LEU A 199 3.62 13.02 19.96
N HIS A 200 4.94 12.85 19.92
CA HIS A 200 5.75 12.68 21.12
C HIS A 200 5.93 14.02 21.87
N ASN A 201 6.21 15.11 21.15
CA ASN A 201 6.40 16.43 21.76
C ASN A 201 5.12 17.00 22.39
N SER A 202 3.94 16.63 21.89
CA SER A 202 2.68 17.01 22.54
C SER A 202 2.45 16.32 23.88
N MET A 203 3.13 15.19 24.17
CA MET A 203 3.02 14.50 25.46
C MET A 203 3.87 15.15 26.57
N HIS A 204 4.92 15.90 26.23
CA HIS A 204 5.83 16.53 27.20
C HIS A 204 5.49 18.00 27.49
N ARG A 205 4.30 18.46 27.09
CA ARG A 205 3.81 19.83 27.31
C ARG A 205 2.63 19.92 28.29
N GLY A 206 2.33 18.83 29.00
CA GLY A 206 1.37 18.78 30.11
C GLY A 206 2.07 18.80 31.45
#